data_AF-A0A1S8NAG0-F1
#
_entry.id   AF-A0A1S8NAG0-F1
#
_cell.length_a   1.000
_cell.length_b   1.000
_cell.length_c   1.000
_cell.angle_alpha   90.00
_cell.angle_beta   90.00
_cell.angle_gamma   90.00
#
_symmetry.space_group_name_H-M   'P 1'
#
loop_
_entity.id
_entity.type
_entity.pdbx_description
1 polymer ?
#
loop_
_entity_poly.entity_id
_entity_poly.type
_entity_poly.pdbx_seq_one_letter_code
_entity_poly.pdbx_strand_id
1 'polypeptide(L)'
;MKGTIENEKFDTKMETSDWRYSASIVGIIKYFNYLVERGYEVESELYKIDDDVISYNSKAITEERYLLFVEHYFESAMHHKVIEQILANDEFIDEQIKLVNDKLKANTIMKKVFGDFKFSSENKEIILEKIKENRLLLIKETYRNGDSLYKNFTNTNSLFKESGSVCRIQNYNIDTGRKSKSISYNWDFKTYIFEDEKEFDFIPFAFSKSYESFFINNNYSIKQLFNTNNLISNSDNPRSTLFCDLKNSADFIDFDVEVITKSRDKDYFETLYIRKDAIRIFDNIKNYNAIKIKYRVNENYNRYLEKEVTDSILNNIKIDNLIEMLLKPKQDTSKYKYPNYSYNIKTLIEINTLIYGGDKMDKQMKSAYSSAKRVMAEIPENKVDSYKQKLISAITFKDYERFCEILLQLSSYSGVIFDFAYDLFEDFEENKNIAYTFINALNKENGGKVNE
;
A
#
# COMPACT_ATOMS: atom_id res chain seq x y z
N MET A 1 0.85 -7.44 25.23
CA MET A 1 0.46 -6.95 26.56
C MET A 1 1.68 -6.37 27.24
N LYS A 2 1.53 -5.29 28.01
CA LYS A 2 2.62 -4.68 28.77
C LYS A 2 2.59 -5.12 30.22
N GLY A 3 3.76 -5.27 30.84
CA GLY A 3 3.91 -5.52 32.26
C GLY A 3 5.09 -4.77 32.86
N THR A 4 4.99 -4.43 34.15
CA THR A 4 6.11 -3.91 34.94
C THR A 4 6.90 -5.07 35.52
N ILE A 5 8.22 -4.93 35.59
CA ILE A 5 9.12 -5.92 36.19
C ILE A 5 9.84 -5.24 37.37
N GLU A 6 9.88 -5.93 38.50
CA GLU A 6 10.60 -5.45 39.69
C GLU A 6 11.85 -6.32 39.92
N ASN A 7 12.94 -5.68 40.36
CA ASN A 7 14.20 -6.33 40.75
C ASN A 7 14.95 -7.08 39.62
N GLU A 8 14.74 -6.67 38.37
CA GLU A 8 15.49 -7.15 37.22
C GLU A 8 16.31 -6.02 36.57
N LYS A 9 17.12 -6.36 35.55
CA LYS A 9 17.91 -5.39 34.77
C LYS A 9 17.03 -4.35 34.05
N PHE A 10 15.79 -4.73 33.74
CA PHE A 10 14.81 -3.93 33.02
C PHE A 10 13.57 -3.71 33.90
N ASP A 11 12.88 -2.57 33.71
CA ASP A 11 11.71 -2.20 34.49
C ASP A 11 10.37 -2.49 33.78
N THR A 12 10.41 -2.79 32.47
CA THR A 12 9.22 -2.96 31.64
C THR A 12 9.40 -4.15 30.70
N LYS A 13 8.33 -4.91 30.48
CA LYS A 13 8.21 -5.92 29.41
C LYS A 13 6.98 -5.67 28.53
N MET A 14 7.08 -6.06 27.27
CA MET A 14 5.97 -6.02 26.32
C MET A 14 6.01 -7.24 25.39
N GLU A 15 4.88 -7.93 25.27
CA GLU A 15 4.71 -9.09 24.38
C GLU A 15 3.87 -8.75 23.15
N THR A 16 4.08 -9.46 22.04
CA THR A 16 3.35 -9.32 20.75
C THR A 16 1.93 -9.91 20.79
N SER A 17 1.10 -9.50 21.77
CA SER A 17 -0.25 -10.08 21.99
C SER A 17 -1.26 -9.74 20.91
N ASP A 18 -1.14 -8.56 20.31
CA ASP A 18 -1.92 -8.14 19.14
C ASP A 18 -1.06 -7.25 18.22
N TRP A 19 -1.64 -6.82 17.11
CA TRP A 19 -0.93 -6.00 16.13
C TRP A 19 -0.49 -4.63 16.67
N ARG A 20 -1.21 -4.03 17.64
CA ARG A 20 -0.89 -2.72 18.24
C ARG A 20 0.38 -2.84 19.07
N TYR A 21 0.44 -3.84 19.93
CA TYR A 21 1.66 -4.16 20.69
C TYR A 21 2.81 -4.51 19.76
N SER A 22 2.56 -5.34 18.75
CA SER A 22 3.57 -5.75 17.77
C SER A 22 4.15 -4.54 17.02
N ALA A 23 3.30 -3.62 16.55
CA ALA A 23 3.72 -2.38 15.92
C ALA A 23 4.50 -1.48 16.88
N SER A 24 4.02 -1.30 18.11
CA SER A 24 4.75 -0.55 19.14
C SER A 24 6.13 -1.12 19.43
N ILE A 25 6.26 -2.45 19.55
CA ILE A 25 7.55 -3.13 19.77
C ILE A 25 8.51 -2.81 18.62
N VAL A 26 8.07 -2.92 17.36
CA VAL A 26 8.91 -2.56 16.21
C VAL A 26 9.35 -1.11 16.26
N GLY A 27 8.44 -0.19 16.57
CA GLY A 27 8.77 1.24 16.71
C GLY A 27 9.76 1.53 17.86
N ILE A 28 9.61 0.85 18.99
CA ILE A 28 10.53 0.94 20.14
C ILE A 28 11.93 0.42 19.78
N ILE A 29 12.02 -0.72 19.10
CA ILE A 29 13.33 -1.25 18.66
C ILE A 29 14.02 -0.27 17.71
N LYS A 30 13.29 0.32 16.76
CA LYS A 30 13.84 1.37 15.87
C LYS A 30 14.37 2.57 16.67
N TYR A 31 13.62 3.00 17.68
CA TYR A 31 14.05 4.08 18.57
C TYR A 31 15.30 3.73 19.38
N PHE A 32 15.37 2.53 19.98
CA PHE A 32 16.54 2.10 20.74
C PHE A 32 17.77 1.92 19.85
N ASN A 33 17.61 1.35 18.65
CA ASN A 33 18.70 1.26 17.68
C ASN A 33 19.22 2.66 17.31
N TYR A 34 18.32 3.62 17.10
CA TYR A 34 18.72 5.02 16.91
C TYR A 34 19.53 5.56 18.10
N LEU A 35 19.15 5.23 19.35
CA LEU A 35 19.91 5.67 20.52
C LEU A 35 21.33 5.07 20.55
N VAL A 36 21.45 3.78 20.22
CA VAL A 36 22.74 3.08 20.14
C VAL A 36 23.61 3.67 19.03
N GLU A 37 23.05 3.87 17.84
CA GLU A 37 23.74 4.45 16.67
C GLU A 37 24.26 5.87 16.94
N ARG A 38 23.57 6.63 17.79
CA ARG A 38 23.99 7.98 18.23
C ARG A 38 24.91 7.98 19.44
N GLY A 39 25.23 6.81 20.00
CA GLY A 39 26.11 6.66 21.15
C GLY A 39 25.51 7.16 22.46
N TYR A 40 24.18 7.24 22.56
CA TYR A 40 23.53 7.66 23.81
C TYR A 40 23.61 6.59 24.89
N GLU A 41 23.51 5.31 24.52
CA GLU A 41 23.51 4.16 25.44
C GLU A 41 24.06 2.92 24.72
N VAL A 42 24.39 1.87 25.48
CA VAL A 42 24.76 0.55 24.94
C VAL A 42 23.50 -0.32 24.79
N GLU A 43 23.39 -1.06 23.69
CA GLU A 43 22.21 -1.89 23.38
C GLU A 43 21.79 -2.80 24.55
N SER A 44 22.76 -3.48 25.16
CA SER A 44 22.54 -4.38 26.29
C SER A 44 21.91 -3.72 27.52
N GLU A 45 22.01 -2.40 27.65
CA GLU A 45 21.44 -1.61 28.74
C GLU A 45 20.06 -1.03 28.40
N LEU A 46 19.69 -0.97 27.11
CA LEU A 46 18.41 -0.45 26.67
C LEU A 46 17.32 -1.50 26.69
N TYR A 47 17.59 -2.64 26.05
CA TYR A 47 16.58 -3.69 25.90
C TYR A 47 17.18 -5.08 25.71
N LYS A 48 16.33 -6.09 25.90
CA LYS A 48 16.58 -7.49 25.58
C LYS A 48 15.35 -8.06 24.89
N ILE A 49 15.57 -8.93 23.91
CA ILE A 49 14.50 -9.69 23.26
C ILE A 49 14.65 -11.15 23.66
N ASP A 50 13.57 -11.72 24.20
CA ASP A 50 13.40 -13.14 24.46
C ASP A 50 12.17 -13.61 23.69
N ASP A 51 12.41 -14.21 22.51
CA ASP A 51 11.38 -14.71 21.59
C ASP A 51 10.32 -13.67 21.16
N ASP A 52 9.14 -13.69 21.80
CA ASP A 52 7.99 -12.82 21.55
C ASP A 52 7.84 -11.69 22.60
N VAL A 53 8.80 -11.56 23.52
CA VAL A 53 8.83 -10.53 24.58
C VAL A 53 10.06 -9.62 24.44
N ILE A 54 9.83 -8.31 24.49
CA ILE A 54 10.88 -7.31 24.70
C ILE A 54 10.85 -6.84 26.15
N SER A 55 12.01 -6.82 26.81
CA SER A 55 12.22 -6.17 28.11
C SER A 55 13.09 -4.95 27.95
N TYR A 56 12.75 -3.81 28.54
CA TYR A 56 13.46 -2.55 28.36
C TYR A 56 13.36 -1.62 29.57
N ASN A 57 14.20 -0.59 29.59
CA ASN A 57 14.19 0.47 30.60
C ASN A 57 13.33 1.65 30.14
N SER A 58 12.14 1.82 30.72
CA SER A 58 11.19 2.87 30.37
C SER A 58 11.77 4.29 30.50
N LYS A 59 12.68 4.50 31.45
CA LYS A 59 13.38 5.80 31.65
C LYS A 59 14.23 6.23 30.47
N ALA A 60 14.64 5.31 29.59
CA ALA A 60 15.38 5.65 28.37
C ALA A 60 14.50 6.37 27.32
N ILE A 61 13.18 6.30 27.47
CA ILE A 61 12.22 6.98 26.60
C ILE A 61 11.91 8.36 27.21
N THR A 62 12.56 9.40 26.68
CA THR A 62 12.30 10.80 27.05
C THR A 62 11.65 11.54 25.89
N GLU A 63 10.87 12.59 26.19
CA GLU A 63 10.23 13.41 25.15
C GLU A 63 11.27 14.01 24.18
N GLU A 64 12.39 14.51 24.70
CA GLU A 64 13.47 15.06 23.88
C GLU A 64 14.06 14.01 22.92
N ARG A 65 14.48 12.86 23.44
CA ARG A 65 15.09 11.79 22.63
C ARG A 65 14.09 11.24 21.60
N TYR A 66 12.82 11.10 21.98
CA TYR A 66 11.76 10.70 21.07
C TYR A 66 11.60 11.69 19.91
N LEU A 67 11.58 13.00 20.20
CA LEU A 67 11.45 14.03 19.16
C LEU A 67 12.68 14.07 18.25
N LEU A 68 13.89 13.88 18.77
CA LEU A 68 15.08 13.77 17.93
C LEU A 68 15.04 12.53 17.02
N PHE A 69 14.50 11.41 17.52
CA PHE A 69 14.23 10.24 16.69
C PHE A 69 13.16 10.50 15.62
N VAL A 70 12.07 11.21 15.95
CA VAL A 70 11.04 11.63 14.98
C VAL A 70 11.65 12.45 13.85
N GLU A 71 12.51 13.42 14.19
CA GLU A 71 13.19 14.25 13.20
C GLU A 71 14.07 13.41 12.27
N HIS A 72 14.81 12.46 12.83
CA HIS A 72 15.66 11.55 12.06
C HIS A 72 14.83 10.61 11.16
N TYR A 73 13.80 9.97 11.71
CA TYR A 73 13.03 8.96 10.99
C TYR A 73 12.13 9.58 9.91
N PHE A 74 11.56 10.75 10.15
CA PHE A 74 10.67 11.48 9.24
C PHE A 74 11.32 12.76 8.69
N GLU A 75 12.63 12.75 8.46
CA GLU A 75 13.41 13.93 8.04
C GLU A 75 12.80 14.67 6.84
N SER A 76 12.33 13.93 5.83
CA SER A 76 11.72 14.52 4.62
C SER A 76 10.43 15.29 4.88
N ALA A 77 9.73 15.00 5.98
CA ALA A 77 8.53 15.73 6.41
C ALA A 77 8.87 16.97 7.26
N MET A 78 10.09 17.07 7.78
CA MET A 78 10.52 18.16 8.65
C MET A 78 10.93 19.39 7.83
N HIS A 79 10.07 20.41 7.82
CA HIS A 79 10.30 21.59 6.98
C HIS A 79 11.58 22.36 7.36
N HIS A 80 11.92 22.43 8.65
CA HIS A 80 13.14 23.09 9.11
C HIS A 80 14.41 22.34 8.67
N LYS A 81 14.36 21.01 8.51
CA LYS A 81 15.48 20.22 7.96
C LYS A 81 15.78 20.60 6.51
N VAL A 82 14.74 20.78 5.69
CA VAL A 82 14.89 21.26 4.30
C VAL A 82 15.51 22.66 4.27
N ILE A 83 15.10 23.54 5.20
CA ILE A 83 15.68 24.88 5.31
C ILE A 83 17.16 24.78 5.71
N GLU A 84 17.51 24.03 6.76
CA GLU A 84 18.91 23.82 7.18
C GLU A 84 19.80 23.32 6.03
N GLN A 85 19.30 22.36 5.25
CA GLN A 85 20.04 21.80 4.10
C GLN A 85 20.30 22.87 3.02
N ILE A 86 19.32 23.71 2.71
CA ILE A 86 19.50 24.79 1.72
C ILE A 86 20.45 25.86 2.28
N LEU A 87 20.25 26.26 3.53
CA LEU A 87 21.05 27.27 4.22
C LEU A 87 22.46 26.77 4.59
N ALA A 88 22.81 25.51 4.35
CA ALA A 88 24.19 25.06 4.46
C ALA A 88 25.09 25.69 3.37
N ASN A 89 24.50 26.16 2.26
CA ASN A 89 25.21 26.85 1.18
C ASN A 89 25.39 28.35 1.48
N ASP A 90 26.34 28.98 0.80
CA ASP A 90 26.62 30.42 0.92
C ASP A 90 26.05 31.26 -0.23
N GLU A 91 25.76 30.62 -1.37
CA GLU A 91 25.10 31.25 -2.52
C GLU A 91 23.72 30.62 -2.75
N PHE A 92 22.74 31.47 -3.09
CA PHE A 92 21.34 31.06 -3.24
C PHE A 92 20.79 31.50 -4.59
N ILE A 93 20.19 30.56 -5.31
CA ILE A 93 19.40 30.88 -6.51
C ILE A 93 17.95 31.24 -6.12
N ASP A 94 17.25 31.97 -7.00
CA ASP A 94 15.88 32.42 -6.76
C ASP A 94 14.92 31.27 -6.42
N GLU A 95 15.12 30.10 -7.02
CA GLU A 95 14.33 28.90 -6.73
C GLU A 95 14.52 28.39 -5.30
N GLN A 96 15.75 28.42 -4.77
CA GLN A 96 16.05 28.06 -3.39
C GLN A 96 15.48 29.09 -2.42
N ILE A 97 15.61 30.38 -2.73
CA ILE A 97 15.01 31.46 -1.92
C ILE A 97 13.49 31.28 -1.85
N LYS A 98 12.85 31.00 -2.98
CA LYS A 98 11.41 30.72 -3.04
C LYS A 98 11.04 29.50 -2.20
N LEU A 99 11.77 28.40 -2.35
CA LEU A 99 11.53 27.17 -1.59
C LEU A 99 11.68 27.39 -0.08
N VAL A 100 12.70 28.13 0.38
CA VAL A 100 12.85 28.47 1.80
C VAL A 100 11.65 29.27 2.29
N ASN A 101 11.24 30.31 1.56
CA ASN A 101 10.06 31.11 1.93
C ASN A 101 8.76 30.30 1.99
N ASP A 102 8.59 29.35 1.06
CA ASP A 102 7.45 28.42 1.08
C ASP A 102 7.51 27.51 2.33
N LYS A 103 8.70 26.99 2.68
CA LYS A 103 8.91 26.13 3.85
C LYS A 103 8.73 26.85 5.19
N LEU A 104 9.13 28.12 5.29
CA LEU A 104 8.88 28.98 6.46
C LEU A 104 7.37 29.14 6.75
N LYS A 105 6.51 28.88 5.75
CA LYS A 105 5.05 28.99 5.86
C LYS A 105 4.33 27.66 5.60
N ALA A 106 5.04 26.53 5.61
CA ALA A 106 4.49 25.25 5.15
C ALA A 106 3.38 24.69 6.04
N ASN A 107 3.47 24.89 7.36
CA ASN A 107 2.43 24.44 8.30
C ASN A 107 2.19 25.49 9.40
N THR A 108 1.22 25.22 10.28
CA THR A 108 0.81 26.15 11.35
C THR A 108 1.96 26.52 12.29
N ILE A 109 2.81 25.57 12.67
CA ILE A 109 3.92 25.87 13.58
C ILE A 109 5.03 26.67 12.89
N MET A 110 5.34 26.36 11.63
CA MET A 110 6.31 27.14 10.83
C MET A 110 5.82 28.59 10.69
N LYS A 111 4.54 28.80 10.35
CA LYS A 111 3.95 30.15 10.29
C LYS A 111 3.97 30.86 11.64
N LYS A 112 3.78 30.14 12.74
CA LYS A 112 3.82 30.73 14.09
C LYS A 112 5.23 31.19 14.48
N VAL A 113 6.26 30.43 14.11
CA VAL A 113 7.67 30.74 14.46
C VAL A 113 8.29 31.74 13.48
N PHE A 114 7.95 31.64 12.19
CA PHE A 114 8.61 32.37 11.10
C PHE A 114 7.69 33.26 10.26
N GLY A 115 6.42 33.45 10.64
CA GLY A 115 5.41 34.10 9.79
C GLY A 115 5.79 35.48 9.26
N ASP A 116 6.54 36.23 10.05
CA ASP A 116 7.03 37.59 9.74
C ASP A 116 8.36 37.60 8.98
N PHE A 117 9.02 36.45 8.83
CA PHE A 117 10.27 36.35 8.10
C PHE A 117 10.02 36.22 6.60
N LYS A 118 10.86 36.93 5.84
CA LYS A 118 11.12 36.68 4.43
C LYS A 118 12.62 36.42 4.29
N PHE A 119 12.99 35.27 3.75
CA PHE A 119 14.39 34.90 3.65
C PHE A 119 15.16 35.83 2.70
N SER A 120 16.33 36.27 3.15
CA SER A 120 17.39 36.93 2.40
C SER A 120 18.74 36.39 2.89
N SER A 121 19.81 36.56 2.10
CA SER A 121 21.17 36.14 2.51
C SER A 121 21.60 36.74 3.86
N GLU A 122 21.16 37.96 4.16
CA GLU A 122 21.51 38.71 5.38
C GLU A 122 20.86 38.17 6.67
N ASN A 123 19.78 37.38 6.57
CA ASN A 123 19.07 36.85 7.73
C ASN A 123 19.21 35.32 7.91
N LYS A 124 20.17 34.73 7.20
CA LYS A 124 20.53 33.31 7.26
C LYS A 124 20.79 32.85 8.69
N GLU A 125 21.70 33.51 9.41
CA GLU A 125 22.10 33.10 10.77
C GLU A 125 20.93 33.22 11.75
N ILE A 126 20.11 34.26 11.62
CA ILE A 126 18.94 34.50 12.47
C ILE A 126 17.93 33.36 12.31
N ILE A 127 17.66 32.91 11.08
CA ILE A 127 16.75 31.79 10.82
C ILE A 127 17.31 30.49 11.41
N LEU A 128 18.61 30.23 11.24
CA LEU A 128 19.26 29.02 11.79
C LEU A 128 19.23 29.01 13.33
N GLU A 129 19.50 30.13 13.97
CA GLU A 129 19.38 30.28 15.43
C GLU A 129 17.94 30.04 15.88
N LYS A 130 16.96 30.60 15.16
CA LYS A 130 15.54 30.40 15.49
C LYS A 130 15.08 28.95 15.35
N ILE A 131 15.59 28.23 14.35
CA ILE A 131 15.39 26.78 14.22
C ILE A 131 15.98 26.07 15.44
N LYS A 132 17.21 26.41 15.84
CA LYS A 132 17.87 25.79 16.99
C LYS A 132 17.10 26.01 18.30
N GLU A 133 16.66 27.24 18.56
CA GLU A 133 15.85 27.61 19.74
C GLU A 133 14.53 26.84 19.81
N ASN A 134 13.88 26.62 18.65
CA ASN A 134 12.53 26.07 18.57
C ASN A 134 12.50 24.62 18.08
N ARG A 135 13.66 23.94 17.97
CA ARG A 135 13.80 22.65 17.27
C ARG A 135 12.78 21.61 17.73
N LEU A 136 12.72 21.35 19.04
CA LEU A 136 11.81 20.36 19.62
C LEU A 136 10.34 20.72 19.39
N LEU A 137 10.00 22.01 19.49
CA LEU A 137 8.64 22.49 19.23
C LEU A 137 8.24 22.34 17.76
N LEU A 138 9.13 22.69 16.83
CA LEU A 138 8.94 22.54 15.39
C LEU A 138 8.70 21.07 15.03
N ILE A 139 9.51 20.16 15.57
CA ILE A 139 9.36 18.72 15.37
C ILE A 139 8.03 18.24 15.92
N LYS A 140 7.75 18.53 17.21
CA LYS A 140 6.55 18.04 17.91
C LYS A 140 5.28 18.43 17.18
N GLU A 141 5.13 19.70 16.83
CA GLU A 141 3.91 20.20 16.20
C GLU A 141 3.76 19.78 14.74
N THR A 142 4.87 19.67 14.00
CA THR A 142 4.85 19.14 12.63
C THR A 142 4.43 17.67 12.64
N TYR A 143 5.03 16.87 13.53
CA TYR A 143 4.75 15.44 13.67
C TYR A 143 3.32 15.19 14.16
N ARG A 144 2.90 15.87 15.22
CA ARG A 144 1.59 15.71 15.84
C ARG A 144 0.44 15.94 14.86
N ASN A 145 0.57 16.94 13.99
CA ASN A 145 -0.52 17.38 13.12
C ASN A 145 -0.41 16.93 11.66
N GLY A 146 0.70 16.31 11.25
CA GLY A 146 0.94 15.90 9.87
C GLY A 146 0.04 14.74 9.44
N ASP A 147 -0.67 14.89 8.31
CA ASP A 147 -1.60 13.88 7.78
C ASP A 147 -0.93 12.56 7.36
N SER A 148 0.38 12.57 7.15
CA SER A 148 1.19 11.37 6.89
C SER A 148 2.00 10.91 8.11
N LEU A 149 1.80 11.55 9.26
CA LEU A 149 2.58 11.36 10.49
C LEU A 149 1.65 10.89 11.62
N TYR A 150 1.87 11.35 12.86
CA TYR A 150 1.16 10.89 14.05
C TYR A 150 -0.37 10.90 13.91
N LYS A 151 -0.93 12.01 13.39
CA LYS A 151 -2.38 12.20 13.17
C LYS A 151 -3.04 11.06 12.39
N ASN A 152 -2.33 10.45 11.45
CA ASN A 152 -2.86 9.36 10.64
C ASN A 152 -3.13 8.10 11.47
N PHE A 153 -2.39 7.89 12.56
CA PHE A 153 -2.41 6.66 13.35
C PHE A 153 -3.09 6.84 14.70
N THR A 154 -2.97 8.01 15.31
CA THR A 154 -3.35 8.29 16.70
C THR A 154 -4.05 9.64 16.85
N ASN A 155 -4.78 9.79 17.95
CA ASN A 155 -5.39 11.04 18.36
C ASN A 155 -4.28 12.04 18.71
N THR A 156 -4.25 13.17 18.00
CA THR A 156 -3.22 14.21 18.14
C THR A 156 -3.10 14.75 19.56
N ASN A 157 -4.18 14.74 20.34
CA ASN A 157 -4.18 15.22 21.72
C ASN A 157 -3.54 14.24 22.72
N SER A 158 -3.29 12.99 22.31
CA SER A 158 -2.76 11.94 23.18
C SER A 158 -1.23 11.83 23.17
N LEU A 159 -0.53 12.50 22.25
CA LEU A 159 0.94 12.42 22.16
C LEU A 159 1.58 12.84 23.49
N PHE A 160 2.41 11.96 24.06
CA PHE A 160 3.07 12.13 25.36
C PHE A 160 2.12 12.25 26.57
N LYS A 161 0.86 11.82 26.44
CA LYS A 161 -0.08 11.71 27.56
C LYS A 161 0.03 10.35 28.23
N GLU A 162 -0.22 10.34 29.53
CA GLU A 162 -0.50 9.11 30.30
C GLU A 162 -1.63 8.31 29.65
N SER A 163 -1.62 7.00 29.90
CA SER A 163 -2.69 6.12 29.44
C SER A 163 -4.05 6.65 29.90
N GLY A 164 -4.97 6.74 28.96
CA GLY A 164 -6.29 7.34 29.17
C GLY A 164 -7.34 6.35 29.67
N SER A 165 -8.61 6.75 29.56
CA SER A 165 -9.78 5.87 29.70
C SER A 165 -10.29 5.33 28.36
N VAL A 166 -9.54 5.59 27.28
CA VAL A 166 -9.84 5.24 25.89
C VAL A 166 -8.53 5.04 25.15
N CYS A 167 -8.52 4.18 24.12
CA CYS A 167 -7.33 3.97 23.29
C CYS A 167 -6.96 5.25 22.52
N ARG A 168 -5.66 5.57 22.43
CA ARG A 168 -5.17 6.73 21.66
C ARG A 168 -5.17 6.51 20.15
N ILE A 169 -5.23 5.27 19.68
CA ILE A 169 -5.15 4.92 18.26
C ILE A 169 -6.44 5.37 17.55
N GLN A 170 -6.33 5.91 16.33
CA GLN A 170 -7.49 6.27 15.51
C GLN A 170 -8.41 5.07 15.29
N ASN A 171 -9.73 5.30 15.27
CA ASN A 171 -10.80 4.29 15.22
C ASN A 171 -10.95 3.40 16.47
N TYR A 172 -9.93 3.32 17.34
CA TYR A 172 -10.05 2.72 18.68
C TYR A 172 -10.32 3.80 19.75
N ASN A 173 -10.06 5.06 19.42
CA ASN A 173 -10.46 6.23 20.19
C ASN A 173 -11.97 6.46 20.09
N ILE A 174 -12.55 6.97 21.17
CA ILE A 174 -13.99 7.28 21.22
C ILE A 174 -14.20 8.74 21.60
N ASP A 175 -15.25 9.35 21.03
CA ASP A 175 -15.76 10.62 21.52
C ASP A 175 -16.56 10.34 22.80
N THR A 176 -15.90 10.45 23.95
CA THR A 176 -16.52 10.18 25.26
C THR A 176 -17.69 11.10 25.57
N GLY A 177 -17.72 12.31 25.02
CA GLY A 177 -18.81 13.27 25.21
C GLY A 177 -20.10 12.87 24.48
N ARG A 178 -20.01 12.12 23.39
CA ARG A 178 -21.16 11.74 22.56
C ARG A 178 -21.47 10.25 22.55
N LYS A 179 -20.45 9.39 22.65
CA LYS A 179 -20.56 7.94 22.38
C LYS A 179 -20.33 7.04 23.59
N SER A 180 -19.99 7.59 24.76
CA SER A 180 -19.65 6.80 25.96
C SER A 180 -20.74 5.81 26.37
N LYS A 181 -22.01 6.24 26.41
CA LYS A 181 -23.12 5.32 26.70
C LYS A 181 -23.29 4.28 25.59
N SER A 182 -23.34 4.70 24.32
CA SER A 182 -23.74 3.85 23.18
C SER A 182 -22.79 2.70 22.84
N ILE A 183 -21.55 2.73 23.33
CA ILE A 183 -20.55 1.68 23.07
C ILE A 183 -20.43 0.68 24.22
N SER A 184 -21.03 1.01 25.37
CA SER A 184 -20.81 0.28 26.61
C SER A 184 -21.99 -0.62 26.91
N TYR A 185 -21.72 -1.74 27.59
CA TYR A 185 -22.77 -2.66 27.98
C TYR A 185 -23.78 -1.95 28.91
N ASN A 186 -25.07 -2.19 28.66
CA ASN A 186 -26.17 -1.59 29.43
C ASN A 186 -26.10 -0.05 29.54
N TRP A 187 -25.52 0.63 28.55
CA TRP A 187 -25.36 2.09 28.53
C TRP A 187 -24.59 2.67 29.73
N ASP A 188 -23.78 1.85 30.40
CA ASP A 188 -22.94 2.25 31.52
C ASP A 188 -21.47 2.25 31.09
N PHE A 189 -20.88 3.45 30.97
CA PHE A 189 -19.48 3.61 30.56
C PHE A 189 -18.48 2.95 31.51
N LYS A 190 -18.86 2.65 32.76
CA LYS A 190 -18.00 1.89 33.68
C LYS A 190 -17.74 0.45 33.21
N THR A 191 -18.59 -0.06 32.32
CA THR A 191 -18.43 -1.40 31.73
C THR A 191 -17.56 -1.40 30.48
N TYR A 192 -17.13 -0.24 29.99
CA TYR A 192 -16.29 -0.13 28.82
C TYR A 192 -14.89 -0.66 29.13
N ILE A 193 -14.47 -1.67 28.37
CA ILE A 193 -13.11 -2.21 28.43
C ILE A 193 -12.31 -1.55 27.32
N PHE A 194 -11.20 -0.95 27.69
CA PHE A 194 -10.27 -0.31 26.77
C PHE A 194 -8.85 -0.73 27.09
N GLU A 195 -7.98 -0.50 26.12
CA GLU A 195 -6.56 -0.74 26.25
C GLU A 195 -5.81 0.43 25.61
N ASP A 196 -5.04 1.14 26.42
CA ASP A 196 -4.23 2.27 26.01
C ASP A 196 -2.87 2.22 26.70
N GLU A 197 -1.81 2.37 25.92
CA GLU A 197 -0.45 2.39 26.40
C GLU A 197 0.31 3.58 25.80
N LYS A 198 1.21 4.18 26.58
CA LYS A 198 2.09 5.25 26.08
C LYS A 198 2.90 4.81 24.87
N GLU A 199 3.31 3.55 24.87
CA GLU A 199 4.07 2.90 23.82
C GLU A 199 3.32 2.85 22.48
N PHE A 200 2.01 3.06 22.47
CA PHE A 200 1.25 3.20 21.23
C PHE A 200 1.63 4.47 20.45
N ASP A 201 2.34 5.42 21.07
CA ASP A 201 2.96 6.54 20.36
C ASP A 201 4.00 6.07 19.33
N PHE A 202 4.59 4.88 19.50
CA PHE A 202 5.60 4.32 18.59
C PHE A 202 5.02 3.60 17.36
N ILE A 203 3.71 3.37 17.29
CA ILE A 203 3.05 2.67 16.17
C ILE A 203 3.40 3.28 14.80
N PRO A 204 3.42 4.62 14.60
CA PRO A 204 3.74 5.20 13.29
C PRO A 204 5.11 4.78 12.72
N PHE A 205 6.06 4.40 13.57
CA PHE A 205 7.40 3.97 13.12
C PHE A 205 7.43 2.53 12.61
N ALA A 206 6.42 1.72 12.92
CA ALA A 206 6.33 0.35 12.42
C ALA A 206 5.87 0.29 10.96
N PHE A 207 5.06 1.26 10.54
CA PHE A 207 4.42 1.29 9.23
C PHE A 207 5.35 1.83 8.13
N SER A 208 5.10 1.40 6.88
CA SER A 208 5.75 1.96 5.69
C SER A 208 5.35 3.41 5.42
N LYS A 209 6.26 4.20 4.83
CA LYS A 209 6.08 5.67 4.64
C LYS A 209 5.30 6.07 3.40
N SER A 210 4.28 5.29 3.01
CA SER A 210 3.47 5.47 1.80
C SER A 210 2.10 6.12 2.06
N TYR A 211 1.30 6.34 1.02
CA TYR A 211 -0.08 6.81 1.14
C TYR A 211 -0.99 5.76 1.77
N GLU A 212 -0.89 4.53 1.25
CA GLU A 212 -1.41 3.32 1.87
C GLU A 212 -0.24 2.66 2.58
N SER A 213 -0.20 2.75 3.90
CA SER A 213 0.89 2.25 4.73
C SER A 213 0.60 0.83 5.22
N PHE A 214 1.65 0.01 5.35
CA PHE A 214 1.55 -1.40 5.70
C PHE A 214 2.39 -1.70 6.95
N PHE A 215 1.86 -2.57 7.81
CA PHE A 215 2.56 -3.25 8.88
C PHE A 215 2.28 -4.74 8.80
N ILE A 216 3.32 -5.55 8.70
CA ILE A 216 3.22 -7.00 8.57
C ILE A 216 3.32 -7.59 9.98
N ASN A 217 2.22 -8.14 10.49
CA ASN A 217 2.16 -8.74 11.82
C ASN A 217 2.62 -10.21 11.77
N ASN A 218 3.89 -10.43 11.43
CA ASN A 218 4.54 -11.73 11.56
C ASN A 218 5.19 -11.85 12.95
N ASN A 219 4.39 -12.19 13.95
CA ASN A 219 4.83 -12.27 15.35
C ASN A 219 5.38 -13.64 15.77
N TYR A 220 5.89 -14.46 14.84
CA TYR A 220 6.57 -15.73 15.20
C TYR A 220 7.75 -15.51 16.15
N SER A 221 8.49 -14.40 15.95
CA SER A 221 9.43 -13.86 16.92
C SER A 221 9.57 -12.35 16.68
N ILE A 222 9.94 -11.58 17.70
CA ILE A 222 10.17 -10.14 17.54
C ILE A 222 11.25 -9.85 16.49
N LYS A 223 12.28 -10.71 16.39
CA LYS A 223 13.36 -10.55 15.41
C LYS A 223 12.84 -10.66 13.97
N GLN A 224 12.00 -11.65 13.68
CA GLN A 224 11.38 -11.76 12.36
C GLN A 224 10.44 -10.58 12.10
N LEU A 225 9.59 -10.24 13.08
CA LEU A 225 8.67 -9.10 12.99
C LEU A 225 9.40 -7.79 12.62
N PHE A 226 10.52 -7.49 13.30
CA PHE A 226 11.35 -6.33 13.04
C PHE A 226 11.99 -6.36 11.64
N ASN A 227 12.63 -7.48 11.29
CA ASN A 227 13.31 -7.63 9.99
C ASN A 227 12.33 -7.47 8.82
N THR A 228 11.19 -8.14 8.87
CA THR A 228 10.16 -8.09 7.84
C THR A 228 9.63 -6.68 7.61
N ASN A 229 9.35 -5.93 8.69
CA ASN A 229 8.85 -4.56 8.57
C ASN A 229 9.92 -3.55 8.14
N ASN A 230 11.21 -3.83 8.36
CA ASN A 230 12.30 -2.99 7.84
C ASN A 230 12.50 -3.12 6.33
N LEU A 231 12.19 -4.29 5.74
CA LEU A 231 12.28 -4.48 4.29
C LEU A 231 11.34 -3.56 3.51
N ILE A 232 10.16 -3.23 4.08
CA ILE A 232 9.13 -2.42 3.42
C ILE A 232 9.11 -0.96 3.90
N SER A 233 9.82 -0.60 4.96
CA SER A 233 9.64 0.71 5.62
C SER A 233 9.97 1.91 4.74
N ASN A 234 10.98 1.76 3.87
CA ASN A 234 11.46 2.81 2.96
C ASN A 234 11.11 2.54 1.48
N SER A 235 10.23 1.58 1.19
CA SER A 235 9.81 1.33 -0.19
C SER A 235 8.90 2.46 -0.69
N ASP A 236 9.16 2.93 -1.92
CA ASP A 236 8.30 3.90 -2.61
C ASP A 236 6.91 3.32 -2.96
N ASN A 237 6.85 2.00 -3.19
CA ASN A 237 5.62 1.25 -3.40
C ASN A 237 5.62 -0.01 -2.53
N PRO A 238 5.27 0.11 -1.23
CA PRO A 238 5.30 -1.01 -0.30
C PRO A 238 4.38 -2.17 -0.71
N ARG A 239 3.30 -1.90 -1.46
CA ARG A 239 2.42 -2.94 -2.02
C ARG A 239 3.16 -3.78 -3.07
N SER A 240 3.87 -3.16 -3.99
CA SER A 240 4.76 -3.88 -4.92
C SER A 240 5.83 -4.66 -4.18
N THR A 241 6.46 -4.05 -3.18
CA THR A 241 7.52 -4.74 -2.42
C THR A 241 6.96 -5.97 -1.69
N LEU A 242 5.79 -5.84 -1.07
CA LEU A 242 5.07 -6.92 -0.40
C LEU A 242 4.70 -8.08 -1.37
N PHE A 243 4.13 -7.79 -2.54
CA PHE A 243 3.54 -8.82 -3.40
C PHE A 243 4.39 -9.24 -4.62
N CYS A 244 5.47 -8.51 -4.92
CA CYS A 244 6.34 -8.79 -6.06
C CYS A 244 7.78 -9.04 -5.63
N ASP A 245 8.36 -8.13 -4.85
CA ASP A 245 9.80 -8.16 -4.58
C ASP A 245 10.18 -9.20 -3.51
N LEU A 246 9.27 -9.44 -2.55
CA LEU A 246 9.48 -10.37 -1.43
C LEU A 246 8.96 -11.79 -1.68
N LYS A 247 8.53 -12.06 -2.92
CA LYS A 247 8.05 -13.34 -3.42
C LYS A 247 9.04 -14.51 -3.28
N ASN A 248 10.35 -14.22 -3.32
CA ASN A 248 11.42 -15.24 -3.27
C ASN A 248 12.23 -15.21 -1.97
N SER A 249 11.93 -14.30 -1.04
CA SER A 249 12.62 -14.31 0.26
C SER A 249 12.08 -15.46 1.09
N ALA A 250 12.94 -16.44 1.40
CA ALA A 250 12.62 -17.57 2.26
C ALA A 250 12.05 -17.17 3.64
N ASP A 251 12.30 -15.94 4.07
CA ASP A 251 11.86 -15.36 5.34
C ASP A 251 10.45 -14.73 5.29
N PHE A 252 9.85 -14.63 4.11
CA PHE A 252 8.68 -13.80 3.86
C PHE A 252 7.42 -14.61 3.65
N ILE A 253 7.12 -15.55 4.54
CA ILE A 253 5.77 -16.10 4.80
C ILE A 253 5.51 -17.50 4.19
N ASP A 254 5.64 -18.55 5.02
CA ASP A 254 5.10 -19.91 4.76
C ASP A 254 3.78 -20.17 5.53
N PHE A 255 3.04 -19.12 5.88
CA PHE A 255 1.80 -19.21 6.66
C PHE A 255 0.85 -18.07 6.35
N ASP A 256 -0.39 -18.14 6.85
CA ASP A 256 -1.30 -17.03 6.67
C ASP A 256 -0.84 -15.86 7.54
N VAL A 257 -0.61 -14.69 6.95
CA VAL A 257 -0.08 -13.53 7.68
C VAL A 257 -1.06 -12.37 7.69
N GLU A 258 -1.24 -11.83 8.89
CA GLU A 258 -1.99 -10.61 9.13
C GLU A 258 -1.15 -9.40 8.71
N VAL A 259 -1.71 -8.56 7.86
CA VAL A 259 -1.15 -7.28 7.45
C VAL A 259 -2.13 -6.18 7.80
N ILE A 260 -1.68 -5.24 8.62
CA ILE A 260 -2.46 -4.06 8.98
C ILE A 260 -2.16 -2.97 7.98
N THR A 261 -3.21 -2.38 7.40
CA THR A 261 -3.09 -1.27 6.45
C THR A 261 -3.72 -0.01 6.98
N LYS A 262 -3.06 1.12 6.75
CA LYS A 262 -3.59 2.44 7.07
C LYS A 262 -3.41 3.41 5.92
N SER A 263 -4.53 3.82 5.32
CA SER A 263 -4.57 4.84 4.27
C SER A 263 -4.87 6.22 4.85
N ARG A 264 -4.29 7.27 4.26
CA ARG A 264 -4.41 8.65 4.74
C ARG A 264 -5.81 9.26 4.60
N ASP A 265 -6.63 8.71 3.70
CA ASP A 265 -8.03 9.10 3.45
C ASP A 265 -9.05 8.33 4.31
N LYS A 266 -8.61 7.36 5.10
CA LYS A 266 -9.48 6.55 5.96
C LYS A 266 -9.23 6.87 7.42
N ASP A 267 -10.28 7.01 8.20
CA ASP A 267 -10.15 7.23 9.65
C ASP A 267 -9.95 5.92 10.45
N TYR A 268 -9.88 4.78 9.76
CA TYR A 268 -9.76 3.44 10.35
C TYR A 268 -8.59 2.64 9.77
N PHE A 269 -8.17 1.63 10.51
CA PHE A 269 -7.24 0.60 10.08
C PHE A 269 -8.00 -0.53 9.41
N GLU A 270 -7.38 -1.16 8.43
CA GLU A 270 -7.90 -2.36 7.76
C GLU A 270 -6.95 -3.52 8.03
N THR A 271 -7.52 -4.72 8.11
CA THR A 271 -6.77 -5.96 8.29
C THR A 271 -6.88 -6.78 7.02
N LEU A 272 -5.73 -7.17 6.47
CA LEU A 272 -5.61 -8.06 5.31
C LEU A 272 -5.00 -9.37 5.78
N TYR A 273 -5.58 -10.50 5.38
CA TYR A 273 -5.01 -11.82 5.60
C TYR A 273 -4.42 -12.35 4.29
N ILE A 274 -3.10 -12.47 4.24
CA ILE A 274 -2.40 -13.04 3.10
C ILE A 274 -2.46 -14.57 3.25
N ARG A 275 -3.31 -15.22 2.45
CA ARG A 275 -3.50 -16.68 2.49
C ARG A 275 -2.47 -17.41 1.64
N LYS A 276 -2.15 -18.66 1.99
CA LYS A 276 -1.26 -19.54 1.18
C LYS A 276 -1.63 -19.61 -0.31
N ASP A 277 -2.93 -19.69 -0.64
CA ASP A 277 -3.38 -19.70 -2.04
C ASP A 277 -3.08 -18.39 -2.77
N ALA A 278 -3.20 -17.24 -2.09
CA ALA A 278 -2.86 -15.94 -2.66
C ALA A 278 -1.35 -15.85 -2.91
N ILE A 279 -0.53 -16.34 -1.97
CA ILE A 279 0.94 -16.43 -2.12
C ILE A 279 1.28 -17.27 -3.35
N ARG A 280 0.69 -18.47 -3.50
CA ARG A 280 0.87 -19.32 -4.69
C ARG A 280 0.52 -18.58 -5.99
N ILE A 281 -0.57 -17.80 -6.00
CA ILE A 281 -0.95 -17.02 -7.19
C ILE A 281 0.12 -15.96 -7.48
N PHE A 282 0.51 -15.16 -6.49
CA PHE A 282 1.58 -14.17 -6.63
C PHE A 282 2.88 -14.82 -7.13
N ASP A 283 3.22 -16.01 -6.63
CA ASP A 283 4.39 -16.81 -7.02
C ASP A 283 4.38 -17.24 -8.49
N ASN A 284 3.21 -17.37 -9.09
CA ASN A 284 3.06 -17.75 -10.49
C ASN A 284 2.89 -16.56 -11.44
N ILE A 285 2.81 -15.32 -10.94
CA ILE A 285 2.81 -14.12 -11.77
C ILE A 285 4.20 -13.91 -12.38
N LYS A 286 4.32 -14.10 -13.69
CA LYS A 286 5.58 -13.93 -14.44
C LYS A 286 5.93 -12.45 -14.67
N ASN A 287 4.92 -11.62 -14.90
CA ASN A 287 5.11 -10.22 -15.28
C ASN A 287 4.24 -9.28 -14.43
N TYR A 288 4.61 -9.13 -13.17
CA TYR A 288 3.91 -8.25 -12.24
C TYR A 288 3.94 -6.78 -12.69
N ASN A 289 4.97 -6.34 -13.44
CA ASN A 289 5.04 -4.97 -13.94
C ASN A 289 3.88 -4.60 -14.90
N ALA A 290 3.24 -5.57 -15.56
CA ALA A 290 2.05 -5.29 -16.38
C ALA A 290 0.83 -4.83 -15.58
N ILE A 291 0.75 -5.06 -14.27
CA ILE A 291 -0.36 -4.54 -13.46
C ILE A 291 -0.01 -3.21 -12.78
N LYS A 292 1.23 -2.72 -12.87
CA LYS A 292 1.68 -1.43 -12.32
C LYS A 292 1.29 -0.24 -13.21
N ILE A 293 0.02 -0.17 -13.62
CA ILE A 293 -0.50 0.91 -14.45
C ILE A 293 -1.69 1.62 -13.79
N LYS A 294 -1.86 2.89 -14.15
CA LYS A 294 -3.12 3.61 -13.92
C LYS A 294 -3.98 3.46 -15.16
N TYR A 295 -5.26 3.16 -14.97
CA TYR A 295 -6.21 3.12 -16.06
C TYR A 295 -7.37 4.07 -15.78
N ARG A 296 -7.87 4.68 -16.85
CA ARG A 296 -8.92 5.70 -16.78
C ARG A 296 -10.29 5.05 -16.85
N VAL A 297 -11.13 5.32 -15.84
CA VAL A 297 -12.53 4.88 -15.80
C VAL A 297 -13.42 5.90 -16.52
N ASN A 298 -13.21 7.19 -16.24
CA ASN A 298 -13.88 8.31 -16.90
C ASN A 298 -12.96 9.54 -16.94
N GLU A 299 -13.45 10.69 -17.41
CA GLU A 299 -12.59 11.85 -17.63
C GLU A 299 -11.81 12.34 -16.40
N ASN A 300 -12.38 12.19 -15.20
CA ASN A 300 -11.82 12.74 -13.97
C ASN A 300 -11.38 11.65 -12.97
N TYR A 301 -11.47 10.38 -13.35
CA TYR A 301 -11.26 9.27 -12.42
C TYR A 301 -10.34 8.20 -13.01
N ASN A 302 -9.16 8.10 -12.41
CA ASN A 302 -8.17 7.07 -12.68
C ASN A 302 -8.12 6.11 -11.48
N ARG A 303 -7.93 4.83 -11.75
CA ARG A 303 -7.68 3.81 -10.72
C ARG A 303 -6.33 3.13 -10.97
N TYR A 304 -5.82 2.50 -9.93
CA TYR A 304 -4.56 1.77 -9.95
C TYR A 304 -4.85 0.29 -10.16
N LEU A 305 -4.43 -0.27 -11.29
CA LEU A 305 -4.73 -1.66 -11.63
C LEU A 305 -4.08 -2.61 -10.63
N GLU A 306 -2.85 -2.32 -10.19
CA GLU A 306 -2.12 -3.12 -9.20
C GLU A 306 -2.97 -3.36 -7.96
N LYS A 307 -3.49 -2.30 -7.35
CA LYS A 307 -4.31 -2.39 -6.14
C LYS A 307 -5.50 -3.32 -6.33
N GLU A 308 -6.28 -3.12 -7.40
CA GLU A 308 -7.48 -3.93 -7.66
C GLU A 308 -7.17 -5.40 -7.93
N VAL A 309 -6.08 -5.68 -8.66
CA VAL A 309 -5.64 -7.05 -8.92
C VAL A 309 -5.16 -7.70 -7.64
N THR A 310 -4.29 -7.04 -6.88
CA THR A 310 -3.80 -7.59 -5.61
C THR A 310 -4.93 -7.80 -4.60
N ASP A 311 -5.88 -6.87 -4.48
CA ASP A 311 -7.02 -7.01 -3.57
C ASP A 311 -7.92 -8.16 -4.01
N SER A 312 -8.06 -8.39 -5.33
CA SER A 312 -8.84 -9.52 -5.86
C SER A 312 -8.16 -10.86 -5.58
N ILE A 313 -6.84 -10.96 -5.77
CA ILE A 313 -6.05 -12.16 -5.44
C ILE A 313 -6.18 -12.49 -3.94
N LEU A 314 -5.97 -11.50 -3.08
CA LEU A 314 -6.07 -11.67 -1.62
C LEU A 314 -7.45 -12.17 -1.19
N ASN A 315 -8.51 -11.72 -1.85
CA ASN A 315 -9.89 -12.09 -1.54
C ASN A 315 -10.40 -13.31 -2.33
N ASN A 316 -9.59 -13.91 -3.20
CA ASN A 316 -10.01 -14.99 -4.12
C ASN A 316 -11.21 -14.59 -5.00
N ILE A 317 -11.20 -13.36 -5.48
CA ILE A 317 -12.24 -12.78 -6.35
C ILE A 317 -11.78 -12.88 -7.80
N LYS A 318 -12.61 -13.50 -8.66
CA LYS A 318 -12.41 -13.54 -10.11
C LYS A 318 -12.32 -12.12 -10.68
N ILE A 319 -11.32 -11.85 -11.53
CA ILE A 319 -11.04 -10.52 -12.10
C ILE A 319 -11.70 -10.28 -13.47
N ASP A 320 -12.72 -11.07 -13.79
CA ASP A 320 -13.57 -10.96 -14.98
C ASP A 320 -13.99 -9.51 -15.27
N ASN A 321 -14.52 -8.82 -14.26
CA ASN A 321 -14.97 -7.43 -14.38
C ASN A 321 -13.83 -6.47 -14.81
N LEU A 322 -12.60 -6.70 -14.34
CA LEU A 322 -11.44 -5.89 -14.71
C LEU A 322 -11.03 -6.14 -16.16
N ILE A 323 -11.01 -7.42 -16.56
CA ILE A 323 -10.70 -7.83 -17.94
C ILE A 323 -11.72 -7.23 -18.90
N GLU A 324 -13.01 -7.43 -18.63
CA GLU A 324 -14.11 -6.91 -19.46
C GLU A 324 -14.06 -5.38 -19.58
N MET A 325 -13.80 -4.68 -18.47
CA MET A 325 -13.69 -3.23 -18.47
C MET A 325 -12.49 -2.71 -19.28
N LEU A 326 -11.36 -3.43 -19.31
CA LEU A 326 -10.21 -3.06 -20.14
C LEU A 326 -10.37 -3.49 -21.61
N LEU A 327 -11.17 -4.52 -21.89
CA LEU A 327 -11.54 -4.92 -23.26
C LEU A 327 -12.45 -3.91 -23.95
N LYS A 328 -13.28 -3.17 -23.19
CA LYS A 328 -14.20 -2.18 -23.76
C LYS A 328 -13.46 -1.18 -24.65
N PRO A 329 -13.92 -0.96 -25.90
CA PRO A 329 -13.32 0.02 -26.77
C PRO A 329 -13.48 1.42 -26.14
N LYS A 330 -12.37 2.14 -25.99
CA LYS A 330 -12.37 3.52 -25.52
C LYS A 330 -12.00 4.43 -26.69
N GLN A 331 -12.82 5.44 -26.94
CA GLN A 331 -12.60 6.38 -28.02
C GLN A 331 -11.61 7.44 -27.57
N ASP A 332 -10.60 7.70 -28.41
CA ASP A 332 -9.73 8.84 -28.24
C ASP A 332 -10.56 10.13 -28.20
N THR A 333 -10.18 11.02 -27.30
CA THR A 333 -10.74 12.38 -27.27
C THR A 333 -9.72 13.34 -27.85
N SER A 334 -10.14 14.56 -28.17
CA SER A 334 -9.22 15.62 -28.62
C SER A 334 -8.10 15.93 -27.63
N LYS A 335 -8.24 15.53 -26.35
CA LYS A 335 -7.27 15.76 -25.28
C LYS A 335 -6.51 14.51 -24.84
N TYR A 336 -6.95 13.31 -25.22
CA TYR A 336 -6.40 12.08 -24.66
C TYR A 336 -6.51 10.90 -25.61
N LYS A 337 -5.39 10.19 -25.77
CA LYS A 337 -5.32 8.93 -26.49
C LYS A 337 -5.37 7.77 -25.52
N TYR A 338 -6.32 6.86 -25.70
CA TYR A 338 -6.41 5.68 -24.86
C TYR A 338 -5.31 4.67 -25.22
N PRO A 339 -4.52 4.21 -24.23
CA PRO A 339 -3.49 3.22 -24.49
C PRO A 339 -4.12 1.87 -24.81
N ASN A 340 -3.40 1.07 -25.61
CA ASN A 340 -3.77 -0.31 -25.87
C ASN A 340 -3.39 -1.18 -24.66
N TYR A 341 -4.40 -1.72 -23.98
CA TYR A 341 -4.21 -2.56 -22.79
C TYR A 341 -4.01 -4.05 -23.12
N SER A 342 -3.84 -4.46 -24.38
CA SER A 342 -3.75 -5.87 -24.80
C SER A 342 -2.72 -6.67 -23.98
N TYR A 343 -1.55 -6.07 -23.71
CA TYR A 343 -0.50 -6.69 -22.89
C TYR A 343 -0.92 -6.86 -21.42
N ASN A 344 -1.57 -5.84 -20.86
CA ASN A 344 -2.10 -5.88 -19.50
C ASN A 344 -3.21 -6.93 -19.40
N ILE A 345 -4.14 -6.95 -20.35
CA ILE A 345 -5.25 -7.92 -20.41
C ILE A 345 -4.71 -9.35 -20.51
N LYS A 346 -3.68 -9.60 -21.32
CA LYS A 346 -3.03 -10.91 -21.36
C LYS A 346 -2.55 -11.35 -19.96
N THR A 347 -1.87 -10.45 -19.25
CA THR A 347 -1.41 -10.72 -17.88
C THR A 347 -2.57 -10.95 -16.91
N LEU A 348 -3.65 -10.16 -17.02
CA LEU A 348 -4.85 -10.34 -16.20
C LEU A 348 -5.53 -11.68 -16.46
N ILE A 349 -5.60 -12.14 -17.72
CA ILE A 349 -6.14 -13.45 -18.05
C ILE A 349 -5.29 -14.55 -17.41
N GLU A 350 -3.97 -14.46 -17.48
CA GLU A 350 -3.06 -15.42 -16.83
C GLU A 350 -3.30 -15.48 -15.30
N ILE A 351 -3.42 -14.32 -14.65
CA ILE A 351 -3.74 -14.23 -13.21
C ILE A 351 -5.12 -14.81 -12.90
N ASN A 352 -6.13 -14.49 -13.71
CA ASN A 352 -7.49 -14.96 -13.50
C ASN A 352 -7.58 -16.49 -13.63
N THR A 353 -6.85 -17.08 -14.57
CA THR A 353 -6.73 -18.54 -14.70
C THR A 353 -6.18 -19.19 -13.42
N LEU A 354 -5.18 -18.56 -12.78
CA LEU A 354 -4.65 -19.05 -11.50
C LEU A 354 -5.69 -18.96 -10.37
N ILE A 355 -6.52 -17.91 -10.35
CA ILE A 355 -7.61 -17.74 -9.37
C ILE A 355 -8.70 -18.81 -9.55
N TYR A 356 -9.03 -19.17 -10.79
CA TYR A 356 -9.98 -20.25 -11.09
C TYR A 356 -9.43 -21.65 -10.71
N GLY A 357 -8.14 -21.79 -10.41
CA GLY A 357 -7.52 -23.04 -9.97
C GLY A 357 -7.27 -24.06 -11.07
N GLY A 358 -7.17 -23.64 -12.35
CA GLY A 358 -7.20 -24.56 -13.49
C GLY A 358 -5.83 -24.96 -14.06
N ASP A 359 -5.56 -26.28 -14.12
CA ASP A 359 -4.49 -26.89 -14.95
C ASP A 359 -4.94 -27.18 -16.41
N LYS A 360 -6.25 -27.35 -16.65
CA LYS A 360 -6.85 -27.69 -17.97
C LYS A 360 -6.84 -26.54 -18.99
N MET A 361 -6.79 -25.30 -18.51
CA MET A 361 -7.13 -24.11 -19.31
C MET A 361 -6.07 -23.74 -20.34
N ASP A 362 -4.81 -24.15 -20.14
CA ASP A 362 -3.70 -23.77 -21.01
C ASP A 362 -3.87 -24.30 -22.46
N LYS A 363 -4.41 -25.52 -22.64
CA LYS A 363 -4.60 -26.10 -23.99
C LYS A 363 -5.66 -25.33 -24.80
N GLN A 364 -6.80 -25.04 -24.19
CA GLN A 364 -7.92 -24.41 -24.90
C GLN A 364 -7.69 -22.93 -25.13
N MET A 365 -7.03 -22.25 -24.19
CA MET A 365 -6.57 -20.88 -24.40
C MET A 365 -5.53 -20.79 -25.51
N LYS A 366 -4.58 -21.75 -25.60
CA LYS A 366 -3.66 -21.86 -26.74
C LYS A 366 -4.40 -22.07 -28.05
N SER A 367 -5.41 -22.95 -28.06
CA SER A 367 -6.27 -23.17 -29.22
C SER A 367 -6.98 -21.87 -29.63
N ALA A 368 -7.63 -21.18 -28.69
CA ALA A 368 -8.30 -19.90 -28.91
C ALA A 368 -7.35 -18.82 -29.46
N TYR A 369 -6.17 -18.66 -28.88
CA TYR A 369 -5.16 -17.73 -29.38
C TYR A 369 -4.77 -18.06 -30.83
N SER A 370 -4.48 -19.33 -31.13
CA SER A 370 -4.09 -19.76 -32.47
C SER A 370 -5.20 -19.56 -33.52
N SER A 371 -6.44 -19.87 -33.16
CA SER A 371 -7.62 -19.64 -34.02
C SER A 371 -7.81 -18.15 -34.29
N ALA A 372 -7.66 -17.29 -33.28
CA ALA A 372 -7.76 -15.83 -33.46
C ALA A 372 -6.70 -15.30 -34.43
N LYS A 373 -5.44 -15.77 -34.32
CA LYS A 373 -4.38 -15.37 -35.26
C LYS A 373 -4.63 -15.84 -36.68
N ARG A 374 -5.19 -17.04 -36.87
CA ARG A 374 -5.63 -17.51 -38.19
C ARG A 374 -6.75 -16.65 -38.76
N VAL A 375 -7.77 -16.33 -37.96
CA VAL A 375 -8.85 -15.42 -38.37
C VAL A 375 -8.29 -14.10 -38.87
N MET A 376 -7.34 -13.49 -38.15
CA MET A 376 -6.71 -12.23 -38.57
C MET A 376 -5.96 -12.32 -39.91
N ALA A 377 -5.50 -13.52 -40.31
CA ALA A 377 -4.83 -13.74 -41.58
C ALA A 377 -5.81 -14.00 -42.74
N GLU A 378 -6.96 -14.62 -42.46
CA GLU A 378 -7.94 -15.04 -43.46
C GLU A 378 -8.95 -13.95 -43.83
N ILE A 379 -9.26 -13.01 -42.92
CA ILE A 379 -10.31 -12.01 -43.16
C ILE A 379 -9.80 -10.56 -43.05
N PRO A 380 -10.45 -9.60 -43.76
CA PRO A 380 -10.06 -8.19 -43.70
C PRO A 380 -10.14 -7.59 -42.30
N GLU A 381 -9.20 -6.68 -41.99
CA GLU A 381 -9.06 -6.03 -40.67
C GLU A 381 -10.35 -5.37 -40.16
N ASN A 382 -11.05 -4.63 -41.02
CA ASN A 382 -12.32 -3.99 -40.67
C ASN A 382 -13.41 -5.00 -40.26
N LYS A 383 -13.35 -6.23 -40.79
CA LYS A 383 -14.25 -7.31 -40.39
C LYS A 383 -13.83 -7.92 -39.06
N VAL A 384 -12.53 -8.14 -38.84
CA VAL A 384 -11.99 -8.57 -37.53
C VAL A 384 -12.46 -7.60 -36.44
N ASP A 385 -12.27 -6.30 -36.64
CA ASP A 385 -12.67 -5.27 -35.68
C ASP A 385 -14.17 -5.26 -35.42
N SER A 386 -14.99 -5.43 -36.46
CA SER A 386 -16.45 -5.51 -36.32
C SER A 386 -16.88 -6.73 -35.49
N TYR A 387 -16.34 -7.92 -35.77
CA TYR A 387 -16.67 -9.12 -35.00
C TYR A 387 -16.17 -9.03 -33.56
N LYS A 388 -14.95 -8.53 -33.36
CA LYS A 388 -14.38 -8.28 -32.04
C LYS A 388 -15.26 -7.34 -31.22
N GLN A 389 -15.74 -6.23 -31.79
CA GLN A 389 -16.66 -5.32 -31.11
C GLN A 389 -17.98 -6.00 -30.71
N LYS A 390 -18.55 -6.84 -31.59
CA LYS A 390 -19.76 -7.61 -31.27
C LYS A 390 -19.53 -8.60 -30.11
N LEU A 391 -18.39 -9.29 -30.11
CA LEU A 391 -18.00 -10.21 -29.03
C LEU A 391 -17.81 -9.48 -27.70
N ILE A 392 -17.13 -8.32 -27.71
CA ILE A 392 -16.95 -7.48 -26.51
C ILE A 392 -18.30 -6.97 -25.99
N SER A 393 -19.21 -6.59 -26.90
CA SER A 393 -20.56 -6.18 -26.53
C SER A 393 -21.31 -7.31 -25.84
N ALA A 394 -21.36 -8.50 -26.46
CA ALA A 394 -22.05 -9.66 -25.91
C ALA A 394 -21.54 -10.04 -24.51
N ILE A 395 -20.21 -10.10 -24.31
CA ILE A 395 -19.65 -10.45 -23.00
C ILE A 395 -19.92 -9.38 -21.95
N THR A 396 -19.86 -8.09 -22.31
CA THR A 396 -20.17 -6.97 -21.41
C THR A 396 -21.62 -7.00 -20.93
N PHE A 397 -22.55 -7.40 -21.78
CA PHE A 397 -23.97 -7.52 -21.44
C PHE A 397 -24.33 -8.89 -20.85
N LYS A 398 -23.35 -9.77 -20.65
CA LYS A 398 -23.54 -11.16 -20.19
C LYS A 398 -24.49 -11.97 -21.07
N ASP A 399 -24.52 -11.65 -22.36
CA ASP A 399 -25.31 -12.35 -23.37
C ASP A 399 -24.44 -13.43 -24.02
N TYR A 400 -24.25 -14.53 -23.30
CA TYR A 400 -23.34 -15.61 -23.70
C TYR A 400 -23.86 -16.43 -24.87
N GLU A 401 -25.18 -16.57 -25.00
CA GLU A 401 -25.80 -17.20 -26.16
C GLU A 401 -25.45 -16.40 -27.42
N ARG A 402 -25.62 -15.08 -27.37
CA ARG A 402 -25.23 -14.19 -28.47
C ARG A 402 -23.73 -14.25 -28.76
N PHE A 403 -22.89 -14.36 -27.74
CA PHE A 403 -21.46 -14.55 -27.93
C PHE A 403 -21.15 -15.79 -28.76
N CYS A 404 -21.79 -16.92 -28.42
CA CYS A 404 -21.63 -18.20 -29.10
C CYS A 404 -22.13 -18.16 -30.55
N GLU A 405 -23.27 -17.50 -30.79
CA GLU A 405 -23.76 -17.26 -32.16
C GLU A 405 -22.77 -16.47 -33.00
N ILE A 406 -22.19 -15.40 -32.43
CA ILE A 406 -21.19 -14.57 -33.13
C ILE A 406 -19.92 -15.37 -33.43
N LEU A 407 -19.49 -16.25 -32.52
CA LEU A 407 -18.36 -17.16 -32.76
C LEU A 407 -18.64 -18.10 -33.94
N LEU A 408 -19.81 -18.71 -34.02
CA LEU A 408 -20.19 -19.60 -35.13
C LEU A 408 -20.24 -18.84 -36.46
N GLN A 409 -20.80 -17.63 -36.46
CA GLN A 409 -20.81 -16.76 -37.65
C GLN A 409 -19.40 -16.40 -38.11
N LEU A 410 -18.51 -16.06 -37.17
CA LEU A 410 -17.12 -15.74 -37.47
C LEU A 410 -16.35 -16.95 -38.00
N SER A 411 -16.57 -18.13 -37.41
CA SER A 411 -15.99 -19.39 -37.90
C SER A 411 -16.43 -19.68 -39.33
N SER A 412 -17.73 -19.58 -39.61
CA SER A 412 -18.26 -19.77 -40.97
C SER A 412 -17.74 -18.74 -41.97
N TYR A 413 -17.57 -17.48 -41.56
CA TYR A 413 -17.09 -16.41 -42.44
C TYR A 413 -15.58 -16.51 -42.74
N SER A 414 -14.79 -16.91 -41.75
CA SER A 414 -13.33 -17.03 -41.87
C SER A 414 -12.85 -18.39 -42.39
N GLY A 415 -13.71 -19.42 -42.35
CA GLY A 415 -13.32 -20.80 -42.64
C GLY A 415 -12.46 -21.45 -41.55
N VAL A 416 -12.25 -20.78 -40.42
CA VAL A 416 -11.42 -21.28 -39.30
C VAL A 416 -12.30 -22.05 -38.31
N ILE A 417 -11.93 -23.29 -38.01
CA ILE A 417 -12.62 -24.12 -37.00
C ILE A 417 -12.19 -23.68 -35.60
N PHE A 418 -13.15 -23.56 -34.68
CA PHE A 418 -12.95 -23.14 -33.29
C PHE A 418 -13.18 -24.30 -32.32
N ASP A 419 -12.22 -25.23 -32.22
CA ASP A 419 -12.32 -26.38 -31.31
C ASP A 419 -12.50 -25.98 -29.84
N PHE A 420 -11.96 -24.83 -29.44
CA PHE A 420 -12.12 -24.29 -28.08
C PHE A 420 -13.57 -23.87 -27.77
N ALA A 421 -14.42 -23.69 -28.78
CA ALA A 421 -15.77 -23.15 -28.59
C ALA A 421 -16.71 -24.16 -27.92
N TYR A 422 -16.43 -25.46 -28.03
CA TYR A 422 -17.23 -26.50 -27.37
C TYR A 422 -17.27 -26.31 -25.84
N ASP A 423 -16.15 -25.98 -25.22
CA ASP A 423 -16.07 -25.72 -23.78
C ASP A 423 -16.89 -24.48 -23.39
N LEU A 424 -16.93 -23.46 -24.25
CA LEU A 424 -17.78 -22.27 -24.05
C LEU A 424 -19.27 -22.58 -24.23
N PHE A 425 -19.62 -23.54 -25.08
CA PHE A 425 -21.01 -23.97 -25.29
C PHE A 425 -21.52 -24.84 -24.14
N GLU A 426 -20.63 -25.61 -23.52
CA GLU A 426 -20.96 -26.46 -22.36
C GLU A 426 -21.13 -25.62 -21.09
N ASP A 427 -20.14 -24.79 -20.75
CA ASP A 427 -20.20 -23.89 -19.59
C ASP A 427 -19.40 -22.62 -19.85
N PHE A 428 -20.10 -21.54 -20.21
CA PHE A 428 -19.46 -20.27 -20.48
C PHE A 428 -18.85 -19.63 -19.22
N GLU A 429 -19.51 -19.76 -18.07
CA GLU A 429 -19.12 -19.08 -16.83
C GLU A 429 -17.80 -19.63 -16.28
N GLU A 430 -17.60 -20.94 -16.34
CA GLU A 430 -16.34 -21.56 -15.93
C GLU A 430 -15.22 -21.39 -16.97
N ASN A 431 -15.56 -21.08 -18.22
CA ASN A 431 -14.60 -20.99 -19.33
C ASN A 431 -14.36 -19.57 -19.87
N LYS A 432 -14.78 -18.52 -19.17
CA LYS A 432 -14.64 -17.12 -19.62
C LYS A 432 -13.24 -16.72 -20.07
N ASN A 433 -12.20 -17.25 -19.42
CA ASN A 433 -10.81 -16.96 -19.79
C ASN A 433 -10.45 -17.43 -21.21
N ILE A 434 -11.12 -18.46 -21.74
CA ILE A 434 -10.99 -18.88 -23.15
C ILE A 434 -11.55 -17.78 -24.07
N ALA A 435 -12.75 -17.28 -23.77
CA ALA A 435 -13.37 -16.18 -24.50
C ALA A 435 -12.52 -14.90 -24.45
N TYR A 436 -12.04 -14.51 -23.27
CA TYR A 436 -11.16 -13.36 -23.11
C TYR A 436 -9.85 -13.50 -23.90
N THR A 437 -9.27 -14.71 -23.91
CA THR A 437 -8.05 -15.01 -24.68
C THR A 437 -8.30 -14.81 -26.17
N PHE A 438 -9.40 -15.36 -26.70
CA PHE A 438 -9.77 -15.22 -28.11
C PHE A 438 -9.93 -13.75 -28.49
N ILE A 439 -10.73 -12.98 -27.74
CA ILE A 439 -10.98 -11.56 -28.00
C ILE A 439 -9.69 -10.74 -27.95
N ASN A 440 -8.85 -10.97 -26.94
CA ASN A 440 -7.59 -10.23 -26.78
C ASN A 440 -6.59 -10.55 -27.90
N ALA A 441 -6.59 -11.79 -28.41
CA ALA A 441 -5.71 -12.23 -29.49
C ALA A 441 -6.07 -11.63 -30.86
N LEU A 442 -7.31 -11.18 -31.06
CA LEU A 442 -7.76 -10.42 -32.24
C LEU A 442 -7.21 -8.98 -32.29
N ASN A 443 -6.37 -8.58 -31.33
CA ASN A 443 -5.58 -7.35 -31.42
C ASN A 443 -4.35 -7.53 -32.32
N LYS A 444 -3.99 -6.48 -33.07
CA LYS A 444 -2.65 -6.36 -33.66
C LYS A 444 -1.61 -6.31 -32.54
N GLU A 445 -0.58 -7.14 -32.64
CA GLU A 445 0.61 -6.98 -31.82
C GLU A 445 1.32 -5.73 -32.34
N ASN A 446 1.25 -4.64 -31.57
CA ASN A 446 2.18 -3.54 -31.80
C ASN A 446 3.57 -4.10 -31.51
N GLY A 447 4.41 -4.23 -32.54
CA GLY A 447 5.77 -4.72 -32.42
C GLY A 447 6.54 -3.90 -31.37
N GLY A 448 6.55 -4.38 -30.14
CA GLY A 448 7.61 -4.10 -29.21
C GLY A 448 8.85 -4.73 -29.80
N LYS A 449 9.85 -3.92 -30.13
CA LYS A 449 11.18 -4.42 -30.44
C LYS A 449 11.57 -5.39 -29.33
N VAL A 450 11.77 -6.65 -29.71
CA VAL A 450 12.62 -7.56 -28.97
C VAL A 450 13.99 -6.92 -29.04
N ASN A 451 14.38 -6.20 -27.99
CA ASN A 451 15.78 -5.91 -27.78
C ASN A 451 16.35 -7.15 -27.08
N GLU A 452 17.27 -7.79 -27.79
CA GLU A 452 18.23 -8.77 -27.27
C GLU A 452 18.97 -8.25 -26.02
#